data_AF-A0A2G1VVS9-F1
#
_entry.id   AF-A0A2G1VVS9-F1
#
_cell.length_a   1.000
_cell.length_b   1.000
_cell.length_c   1.000
_cell.angle_alpha   90.00
_cell.angle_beta   90.00
_cell.angle_gamma   90.00
#
_symmetry.space_group_name_H-M   'P 1'
#
loop_
_entity.id
_entity.type
_entity.pdbx_description
1 polymer ?
#
loop_
_entity_poly.entity_id
_entity_poly.type
_entity_poly.pdbx_seq_one_letter_code
_entity_poly.pdbx_strand_id
1 'polypeptide(L)'
;MRNLIIILFCILCLTLGYGFYLRYFTADTLTGDRFLGLTILAVAFILMPMFLYHRWKDRKVKDYMLDEENIMKMKEYQQQQERGKSSKKKTKDPES
;
A
#
# COMPACT_ATOMS: atom_id res chain seq x y z
N MET A 1 -12.68 -3.00 -5.20
CA MET A 1 -11.64 -2.45 -6.11
C MET A 1 -10.40 -3.34 -6.27
N ARG A 2 -10.38 -4.59 -5.78
CA ARG A 2 -9.21 -5.48 -5.85
C ARG A 2 -8.92 -6.01 -7.27
N ASN A 3 -9.94 -6.03 -8.11
CA ASN A 3 -9.88 -6.60 -9.46
C ASN A 3 -9.25 -5.65 -10.48
N LEU A 4 -9.22 -4.33 -10.20
CA LEU A 4 -8.60 -3.35 -11.10
C LEU A 4 -7.09 -3.58 -11.26
N ILE A 5 -6.40 -3.91 -10.16
CA ILE A 5 -4.97 -4.21 -10.20
C ILE A 5 -4.69 -5.50 -10.99
N ILE A 6 -5.58 -6.49 -10.87
CA ILE A 6 -5.47 -7.78 -11.56
C ILE A 6 -5.71 -7.60 -13.06
N ILE A 7 -6.75 -6.85 -13.44
CA ILE A 7 -7.05 -6.52 -14.84
C ILE A 7 -5.89 -5.76 -15.47
N LEU A 8 -5.31 -4.79 -14.73
CA LEU A 8 -4.16 -4.03 -15.20
C LEU A 8 -2.92 -4.89 -15.39
N PHE A 9 -2.63 -5.77 -14.41
CA PHE A 9 -1.55 -6.74 -14.50
C PHE A 9 -1.74 -7.69 -15.69
N CYS A 10 -2.96 -8.14 -15.96
CA CYS A 10 -3.27 -8.95 -17.14
C CYS A 10 -3.01 -8.21 -18.46
N ILE A 11 -3.40 -6.93 -18.57
CA ILE A 11 -3.11 -6.09 -19.75
C ILE A 11 -1.60 -5.93 -19.97
N LEU A 12 -0.86 -5.79 -18.87
CA LEU A 12 0.60 -5.75 -18.86
C LEU A 12 1.25 -7.07 -19.32
N CYS A 13 0.73 -8.21 -18.85
CA CYS A 13 1.17 -9.52 -19.33
C CYS A 13 0.84 -9.73 -20.82
N LEU A 14 -0.31 -9.25 -21.29
CA LEU A 14 -0.71 -9.33 -22.70
C LEU A 14 0.20 -8.49 -23.60
N THR A 15 0.54 -7.26 -23.18
CA THR A 15 1.45 -6.39 -23.93
C THR A 15 2.88 -6.94 -23.97
N LEU A 16 3.35 -7.55 -22.88
CA LEU A 16 4.61 -8.30 -22.85
C LEU A 16 4.59 -9.51 -23.80
N GLY A 17 3.52 -10.31 -23.78
CA GLY A 17 3.32 -11.43 -24.69
C GLY A 17 3.28 -11.00 -26.16
N TYR A 18 2.65 -9.86 -26.45
CA TYR A 18 2.60 -9.30 -27.80
C TYR A 18 3.98 -8.79 -28.26
N GLY A 19 4.75 -8.16 -27.37
CA GLY A 19 6.14 -7.77 -27.65
C GLY A 19 7.05 -8.98 -27.91
N PHE A 20 6.83 -10.08 -27.20
CA PHE A 20 7.53 -11.35 -27.42
C PHE A 20 7.13 -12.00 -28.76
N TYR A 21 5.84 -11.92 -29.11
CA TYR A 21 5.34 -12.41 -30.40
C TYR A 21 5.95 -11.64 -31.58
N LEU A 22 6.06 -10.32 -31.49
CA LEU A 22 6.75 -9.48 -32.49
C LEU A 22 8.22 -9.89 -32.63
N ARG A 23 8.94 -10.05 -31.52
CA ARG A 23 10.35 -10.51 -31.52
C ARG A 23 10.54 -11.86 -32.23
N TYR A 24 9.59 -12.77 -32.07
CA TYR A 24 9.64 -14.12 -32.62
C TYR A 24 9.20 -14.19 -34.09
N PHE A 25 8.21 -13.38 -34.48
CA PHE A 25 7.61 -13.42 -35.82
C PHE A 25 8.31 -12.51 -36.84
N THR A 26 8.83 -11.36 -36.41
CA THR A 26 9.70 -10.52 -37.25
C THR A 26 11.16 -10.93 -37.01
N ALA A 27 11.78 -11.57 -38.00
CA ALA A 27 13.15 -12.10 -37.98
C ALA A 27 14.27 -11.04 -37.81
N ASP A 28 13.90 -9.79 -37.51
CA ASP A 28 14.79 -8.66 -37.31
C ASP A 28 15.18 -8.57 -35.83
N THR A 29 16.18 -9.38 -35.49
CA THR A 29 16.53 -9.66 -34.10
C THR A 29 16.99 -8.43 -33.32
N LEU A 30 17.65 -7.51 -34.01
CA LEU A 30 18.27 -6.32 -33.44
C LEU A 30 17.25 -5.27 -33.03
N THR A 31 16.22 -5.09 -33.87
CA THR A 31 15.12 -4.15 -33.60
C THR A 31 14.17 -4.72 -32.55
N GLY A 32 13.93 -6.04 -32.60
CA GLY A 32 13.08 -6.71 -31.64
C GLY A 32 13.63 -6.68 -30.21
N ASP A 33 14.95 -6.87 -30.01
CA ASP A 33 15.56 -6.81 -28.66
C ASP A 33 15.41 -5.43 -28.02
N ARG A 34 15.63 -4.37 -28.80
CA ARG A 34 15.45 -2.99 -28.31
C ARG A 34 14.00 -2.72 -27.93
N PHE A 35 13.06 -3.20 -28.75
CA PHE A 35 11.63 -3.01 -28.48
C PHE A 35 11.17 -3.79 -27.24
N LEU A 36 11.68 -5.01 -27.06
CA LEU A 36 11.39 -5.82 -25.89
C LEU A 36 11.94 -5.19 -24.61
N GLY A 37 13.20 -4.73 -24.64
CA GLY A 37 13.82 -4.02 -23.52
C GLY A 37 13.10 -2.71 -23.16
N LEU A 38 12.69 -1.94 -24.17
CA LEU A 38 11.96 -0.69 -23.98
C LEU A 38 10.54 -0.94 -23.44
N THR A 39 9.90 -2.03 -23.89
CA THR A 39 8.60 -2.47 -23.37
C THR A 39 8.72 -2.86 -21.89
N ILE A 40 9.69 -3.69 -21.52
CA ILE A 40 9.91 -4.10 -20.12
C ILE A 40 10.22 -2.88 -19.23
N LEU A 41 11.04 -1.94 -19.72
CA LEU A 41 11.36 -0.71 -19.01
C LEU A 41 10.10 0.14 -18.78
N ALA A 42 9.29 0.35 -19.82
CA ALA A 42 8.03 1.09 -19.72
C ALA A 42 7.04 0.40 -18.77
N VAL A 43 6.96 -0.93 -18.81
CA VAL A 43 6.17 -1.74 -17.88
C VAL A 43 6.59 -1.49 -16.44
N ALA A 44 7.89 -1.57 -16.13
CA ALA A 44 8.40 -1.30 -14.80
C ALA A 44 8.08 0.13 -14.33
N PHE A 45 8.21 1.10 -15.25
CA PHE A 45 7.95 2.52 -14.96
C PHE A 45 6.48 2.85 -14.73
N ILE A 46 5.54 2.12 -15.35
CA ILE A 46 4.09 2.31 -15.14
C ILE A 46 3.62 1.49 -13.94
N LEU A 47 4.09 0.25 -13.82
CA LEU A 47 3.69 -0.68 -12.77
C LEU A 47 4.11 -0.18 -11.39
N MET A 48 5.31 0.41 -11.26
CA MET A 48 5.82 0.93 -9.98
C MET A 48 4.96 2.06 -9.37
N PRO A 49 4.72 3.21 -10.04
CA PRO A 49 3.91 4.29 -9.48
C PRO A 49 2.45 3.88 -9.30
N MET A 50 1.92 3.06 -10.20
CA MET A 50 0.55 2.60 -10.13
C MET A 50 0.31 1.60 -8.99
N PHE A 51 1.28 0.71 -8.74
CA PHE A 51 1.26 -0.17 -7.58
C PHE A 51 1.28 0.64 -6.28
N LEU A 52 2.13 1.67 -6.20
CA LEU A 52 2.19 2.57 -5.05
C LEU A 52 0.85 3.26 -4.78
N TYR A 53 0.24 3.82 -5.82
CA TYR A 53 -1.04 4.53 -5.70
C TYR A 53 -2.17 3.61 -5.26
N HIS A 54 -2.24 2.39 -5.82
CA HIS A 54 -3.26 1.43 -5.41
C HIS A 54 -3.08 0.96 -3.97
N ARG A 55 -1.83 0.67 -3.57
CA ARG A 55 -1.50 0.25 -2.20
C ARG A 55 -1.84 1.34 -1.17
N TRP A 56 -1.72 2.61 -1.54
CA TRP A 56 -1.97 3.74 -0.64
C TRP A 56 -3.44 4.15 -0.52
N LYS A 57 -4.33 3.69 -1.41
CA LYS A 57 -5.74 4.11 -1.39
C LYS A 57 -6.57 3.48 -0.25
N ASP A 58 -6.29 2.23 0.12
CA ASP A 58 -7.09 1.51 1.13
C ASP A 58 -6.50 1.60 2.55
N ARG A 59 -5.29 2.16 2.71
CA ARG A 59 -4.70 2.43 4.03
C ARG A 59 -4.84 3.91 4.27
N LYS A 60 -5.86 4.30 5.01
CA LYS A 60 -6.08 5.63 5.56
C LYS A 60 -4.76 6.24 6.07
N VAL A 61 -4.00 6.89 5.19
CA VAL A 61 -2.79 7.64 5.58
C VAL A 61 -3.16 8.66 6.66
N LYS A 62 -4.42 9.13 6.62
CA LYS A 62 -5.07 9.98 7.61
C LYS A 62 -5.26 9.37 9.00
N ASP A 63 -5.52 8.06 9.16
CA ASP A 63 -5.64 7.44 10.51
C ASP A 63 -4.26 7.19 11.15
N TYR A 64 -3.21 7.13 10.33
CA TYR A 64 -1.82 6.94 10.78
C TYR A 64 -1.04 8.26 10.90
N MET A 65 -1.52 9.34 10.27
CA MET A 65 -1.11 10.68 10.65
C MET A 65 -1.73 10.97 12.02
N LEU A 66 -0.93 11.56 12.89
CA LEU A 66 -1.34 12.01 14.21
C LEU A 66 -2.35 13.15 14.06
N ASP A 67 -3.58 12.81 13.70
CA ASP A 67 -4.69 13.75 13.77
C ASP A 67 -4.89 14.12 15.25
N GLU A 68 -5.07 15.41 15.50
CA GLU A 68 -5.16 15.97 16.85
C GLU A 68 -6.24 15.24 17.67
N GLU A 69 -7.29 14.77 17.00
CA GLU A 69 -8.39 14.01 17.60
C GLU A 69 -7.95 12.62 18.14
N ASN A 70 -7.05 11.92 17.45
CA ASN A 70 -6.56 10.60 17.89
C ASN A 70 -5.53 10.72 19.03
N ILE A 71 -4.72 11.79 19.04
CA ILE A 71 -3.79 12.07 20.15
C ILE A 71 -4.58 12.41 21.42
N MET A 72 -5.63 13.23 21.30
CA MET A 72 -6.49 13.57 22.44
C MET A 72 -7.15 12.32 23.04
N LYS A 73 -7.66 11.40 22.20
CA LYS A 73 -8.23 10.13 22.68
C LYS A 73 -7.21 9.31 23.49
N MET A 74 -5.96 9.21 23.04
CA MET A 74 -4.91 8.51 23.80
C MET A 74 -4.62 9.16 25.16
N LYS A 75 -4.60 10.49 25.22
CA LYS A 75 -4.35 11.25 26.44
C LYS A 75 -5.48 11.09 27.46
N GLU A 76 -6.73 11.10 27.00
CA GLU A 76 -7.89 10.85 27.86
C GLU A 76 -7.93 9.42 28.40
N TYR A 77 -7.61 8.41 27.57
CA TYR A 77 -7.51 7.01 28.01
C TYR A 77 -6.41 6.81 29.07
N GLN A 78 -5.28 7.53 28.98
CA GLN A 78 -4.24 7.49 30.01
C GLN A 78 -4.72 8.11 31.33
N GLN A 79 -5.36 9.29 31.29
CA GLN A 79 -5.88 9.95 32.49
C GLN A 79 -6.98 9.14 33.19
N GLN A 80 -7.86 8.48 32.44
CA GLN A 80 -8.90 7.63 33.02
C GLN A 80 -8.32 6.38 33.70
N GLN A 81 -7.26 5.79 33.13
CA GLN A 81 -6.56 4.67 33.76
C GLN A 81 -5.83 5.08 35.04
N GLU A 82 -5.21 6.25 35.07
CA GLU A 82 -4.56 6.78 36.28
C GLU A 82 -5.57 7.09 37.38
N ARG A 83 -6.71 7.72 37.04
CA ARG A 83 -7.81 7.95 38.01
C ARG A 83 -8.43 6.64 38.51
N GLY A 84 -8.63 5.65 37.64
CA GLY A 84 -9.15 4.33 38.01
C GLY A 84 -8.21 3.55 38.94
N LYS A 85 -6.90 3.62 38.70
CA LYS A 85 -5.88 3.02 39.58
C LYS A 85 -5.81 3.73 40.93
N SER A 86 -5.91 5.06 40.96
CA SER A 86 -5.93 5.84 42.21
C SER A 86 -7.20 5.58 43.05
N SER A 87 -8.35 5.39 42.40
CA SER A 87 -9.60 5.06 43.09
C SER A 87 -9.58 3.63 43.67
N LYS A 88 -9.06 2.66 42.91
CA LYS A 88 -8.94 1.25 43.36
C LYS A 88 -7.90 1.06 44.47
N LYS A 89 -6.89 1.92 44.55
CA LYS A 89 -5.94 1.97 45.67
C LYS A 89 -6.61 2.52 46.93
N LYS A 90 -7.43 3.57 46.80
CA LYS A 90 -8.14 4.21 47.92
C LYS A 90 -9.23 3.34 48.57
N THR A 91 -9.85 2.42 47.83
CA THR A 91 -10.87 1.49 48.36
C THR A 91 -10.28 0.22 48.98
N LYS A 92 -9.01 -0.11 48.71
CA LYS A 92 -8.35 -1.32 49.25
C LYS A 92 -7.62 -1.09 50.57
N ASP A 93 -7.46 0.17 50.97
CA ASP A 93 -6.98 0.56 52.29
C ASP A 93 -8.14 1.20 53.10
N PRO A 94 -9.24 0.50 53.44
CA PRO A 94 -9.96 0.85 54.65
C PRO A 94 -9.06 0.41 55.81
N GLU A 95 -8.39 1.40 56.39
CA GLU A 95 -7.85 1.42 57.75
C GLU A 95 -8.26 0.20 58.59
N SER A 96 -7.26 -0.63 58.87
CA SER A 96 -7.20 -1.55 60.00
C SER A 96 -7.37 -0.83 61.33
#